data_AF-A0A7J7R3Z1-F1
#
_entry.id   AF-A0A7J7R3Z1-F1
#
_cell.length_a   1.000
_cell.length_b   1.000
_cell.length_c   1.000
_cell.angle_alpha   90.00
_cell.angle_beta   90.00
_cell.angle_gamma   90.00
#
_symmetry.space_group_name_H-M   'P 1'
#
loop_
_entity.id
_entity.type
_entity.pdbx_description
1 polymer ?
#
loop_
_entity_poly.entity_id
_entity_poly.type
_entity_poly.pdbx_seq_one_letter_code
_entity_poly.pdbx_strand_id
1 'polypeptide(L)'
;MGLDQEPAAGAAEDSPEDSPEDGAPARGGTFEAAMTSLMDLTLLLGRDQPELIEAPTCQRVMCCLAQQASEKIDHFRAHAAHVFMTLLHAAGSAGPTVPHVPHRAELEQLFPRSEAASVNWTAPSQAFPRITQLLGLPAYRYHVLLGLAVSVGGLTESTVRHSTQSLFAHMKGIQNDPQALESFSGTLLQVFEDNLLNDRVSVPLLKMLDQMLANGCFDIFTAEEDHPFCVKLLELCKAETSKSKDVQKLRSSIAVFCGMAQFPGGVRRKVLLQLLLLLCHPFPVIRKTTASQVYEMLLTYSGVVGADVLDEVMAVLSDTAWDLELLLVRGHRNRLCDLLGVPRPQLVPKPAVR
;
A
#
# COMPACT_ATOMS: atom_id res chain seq x y z
N MET A 1 -69.54 12.65 -23.98
CA MET A 1 -68.40 12.09 -23.24
C MET A 1 -67.27 12.00 -24.24
N GLY A 2 -66.43 13.04 -24.26
CA GLY A 2 -65.38 13.22 -25.25
C GLY A 2 -64.19 12.32 -24.97
N LEU A 3 -63.69 11.69 -26.02
CA LEU A 3 -62.42 11.00 -26.07
C LEU A 3 -61.49 11.89 -26.90
N ASP A 4 -60.60 12.61 -26.22
CA ASP A 4 -59.46 13.30 -26.83
C ASP A 4 -58.21 12.44 -26.63
N GLN A 5 -57.54 12.06 -27.71
CA GLN A 5 -56.09 11.89 -27.73
C GLN A 5 -55.57 11.78 -29.17
N GLU A 6 -54.84 12.79 -29.59
CA GLU A 6 -53.87 12.80 -30.70
C GLU A 6 -52.71 13.77 -30.30
N PRO A 7 -51.56 13.83 -30.99
CA PRO A 7 -50.34 13.13 -30.56
C PRO A 7 -49.08 14.02 -30.37
N ALA A 8 -48.01 13.36 -29.91
CA ALA A 8 -46.57 13.62 -30.05
C ALA A 8 -46.04 15.03 -30.39
N ALA A 9 -45.21 15.56 -29.49
CA ALA A 9 -44.14 16.51 -29.82
C ALA A 9 -42.87 16.14 -29.04
N GLY A 10 -41.80 15.81 -29.77
CA GLY A 10 -40.47 15.60 -29.22
C GLY A 10 -39.82 16.93 -28.87
N ALA A 11 -39.16 16.98 -27.72
CA ALA A 11 -38.21 18.02 -27.37
C ALA A 11 -36.90 17.32 -27.02
N ALA A 12 -35.85 17.65 -27.77
CA ALA A 12 -34.49 17.21 -27.52
C ALA A 12 -33.98 17.88 -26.23
N GLU A 13 -33.50 17.06 -25.28
CA GLU A 13 -32.75 17.54 -24.13
C GLU A 13 -31.30 17.78 -24.54
N ASP A 14 -30.92 19.04 -24.48
CA ASP A 14 -29.57 19.58 -24.64
C ASP A 14 -28.70 19.11 -23.49
N SER A 15 -27.75 18.20 -23.78
CA SER A 15 -26.76 17.71 -22.81
C SER A 15 -25.54 18.62 -22.85
N PRO A 16 -24.97 19.04 -21.70
CA PRO A 16 -23.82 19.94 -21.70
C PRO A 16 -22.58 19.22 -22.25
N GLU A 17 -21.95 19.87 -23.23
CA GLU A 17 -20.73 19.46 -23.92
C GLU A 17 -19.61 19.08 -22.94
N ASP A 18 -19.20 17.81 -23.03
CA ASP A 18 -18.00 17.26 -22.40
C ASP A 18 -16.78 17.84 -23.12
N SER A 19 -16.05 18.72 -22.43
CA SER A 19 -14.80 19.30 -22.95
C SER A 19 -13.69 18.25 -22.84
N PRO A 20 -12.99 17.90 -23.93
CA PRO A 20 -11.94 16.89 -23.85
C PRO A 20 -10.72 17.43 -23.09
N GLU A 21 -10.30 16.71 -22.06
CA GLU A 21 -9.01 16.89 -21.36
C GLU A 21 -7.84 16.63 -22.32
N ASP A 22 -7.48 17.64 -23.10
CA ASP A 22 -6.33 17.62 -24.00
C ASP A 22 -5.05 17.93 -23.20
N GLY A 23 -4.42 16.91 -22.61
CA GLY A 23 -3.19 17.08 -21.81
C GLY A 23 -2.43 15.83 -21.38
N ALA A 24 -2.94 14.62 -21.60
CA ALA A 24 -2.33 13.38 -21.12
C ALA A 24 -1.20 12.73 -21.99
N PRO A 25 -1.16 12.85 -23.34
CA PRO A 25 -0.23 12.02 -24.14
C PRO A 25 1.23 12.49 -24.10
N ALA A 26 1.50 13.77 -23.83
CA ALA A 26 2.85 14.32 -23.87
C ALA A 26 3.75 13.85 -22.71
N ARG A 27 3.18 13.57 -21.53
CA ARG A 27 3.95 13.12 -20.35
C ARG A 27 4.31 11.64 -20.40
N GLY A 28 3.48 10.81 -21.05
CA GLY A 28 3.71 9.38 -21.21
C GLY A 28 5.01 9.10 -21.96
N GLY A 29 5.14 9.69 -23.15
CA GLY A 29 6.33 9.48 -24.00
C GLY A 29 7.64 9.98 -23.39
N THR A 30 7.61 10.92 -22.43
CA THR A 30 8.84 11.45 -21.83
C THR A 30 9.52 10.44 -20.90
N PHE A 31 8.76 9.66 -20.14
CA PHE A 31 9.32 8.65 -19.22
C PHE A 31 9.86 7.43 -19.96
N GLU A 32 9.15 6.96 -20.98
CA GLU A 32 9.62 5.87 -21.85
C GLU A 32 10.87 6.28 -22.63
N ALA A 33 10.89 7.50 -23.17
CA ALA A 33 12.09 8.03 -23.82
C ALA A 33 13.29 8.11 -22.85
N ALA A 34 13.07 8.51 -21.59
CA ALA A 34 14.12 8.54 -20.58
C ALA A 34 14.66 7.13 -20.25
N MET A 35 13.77 6.14 -20.09
CA MET A 35 14.16 4.74 -19.86
C MET A 35 14.90 4.15 -21.06
N THR A 36 14.45 4.44 -22.28
CA THR A 36 15.14 4.04 -23.52
C THR A 36 16.52 4.68 -23.63
N SER A 37 16.63 5.99 -23.37
CA SER A 37 17.92 6.69 -23.43
C SER A 37 18.91 6.15 -22.40
N LEU A 38 18.42 5.83 -21.19
CA LEU A 38 19.24 5.20 -20.16
C LEU A 38 19.70 3.81 -20.57
N MET A 39 18.82 3.02 -21.21
CA MET A 39 19.17 1.71 -21.77
C MET A 39 20.28 1.84 -22.80
N ASP A 40 20.09 2.70 -23.81
CA ASP A 40 21.03 2.87 -24.92
C ASP A 40 22.40 3.34 -24.42
N LEU A 41 22.42 4.31 -23.50
CA LEU A 41 23.65 4.78 -22.88
C LEU A 41 24.35 3.69 -22.07
N THR A 42 23.60 2.92 -21.28
CA THR A 42 24.17 1.82 -20.48
C THR A 42 24.73 0.72 -21.37
N LEU A 43 24.07 0.40 -22.48
CA LEU A 43 24.56 -0.58 -23.45
C LEU A 43 25.78 -0.08 -24.21
N LEU A 44 25.81 1.20 -24.61
CA LEU A 44 26.95 1.81 -25.29
C LEU A 44 28.19 1.80 -24.38
N LEU A 45 28.04 2.29 -23.13
CA LEU A 45 29.12 2.26 -22.15
C LEU A 45 29.54 0.82 -21.85
N GLY A 46 28.61 -0.12 -21.69
CA GLY A 46 28.94 -1.52 -21.43
C GLY A 46 29.70 -2.20 -22.56
N ARG A 47 29.52 -1.75 -23.81
CA ARG A 47 30.27 -2.26 -24.98
C ARG A 47 31.65 -1.63 -25.10
N ASP A 48 31.72 -0.32 -24.96
CA ASP A 48 32.91 0.45 -25.36
C ASP A 48 33.82 0.80 -24.18
N GLN A 49 33.24 1.07 -22.99
CA GLN A 49 33.93 1.54 -21.78
C GLN A 49 33.25 1.01 -20.49
N PRO A 50 33.19 -0.32 -20.27
CA PRO A 50 32.47 -0.93 -19.15
C PRO A 50 32.97 -0.48 -17.77
N GLU A 51 34.24 -0.06 -17.67
CA GLU A 51 34.86 0.48 -16.46
C GLU A 51 34.20 1.78 -15.94
N LEU A 52 33.46 2.50 -16.79
CA LEU A 52 32.71 3.69 -16.40
C LEU A 52 31.38 3.36 -15.70
N ILE A 53 30.90 2.12 -15.81
CA ILE A 53 29.68 1.67 -15.13
C ILE A 53 30.05 1.19 -13.73
N GLU A 54 30.04 2.09 -12.77
CA GLU A 54 30.26 1.73 -11.37
C GLU A 54 29.15 0.82 -10.83
N ALA A 55 29.50 -0.10 -9.93
CA ALA A 55 28.54 -1.04 -9.33
C ALA A 55 27.33 -0.36 -8.65
N PRO A 56 27.48 0.71 -7.84
CA PRO A 56 26.34 1.41 -7.25
C PRO A 56 25.43 2.05 -8.32
N THR A 57 26.00 2.53 -9.42
CA THR A 57 25.25 3.12 -10.53
C THR A 57 24.43 2.06 -11.26
N CYS A 58 25.04 0.91 -11.60
CA CYS A 58 24.32 -0.20 -12.21
C CYS A 58 23.18 -0.70 -11.31
N GLN A 59 23.47 -0.90 -10.02
CA GLN A 59 22.45 -1.31 -9.05
C GLN A 59 21.27 -0.32 -9.03
N ARG A 60 21.54 0.99 -8.99
CA ARG A 60 20.48 2.01 -9.02
C ARG A 60 19.65 1.94 -10.29
N VAL A 61 20.28 1.82 -11.46
CA VAL A 61 19.56 1.67 -12.74
C VAL A 61 18.62 0.47 -12.69
N MET A 62 19.15 -0.71 -12.32
CA MET A 62 18.35 -1.94 -12.28
C MET A 62 17.24 -1.87 -11.22
N CYS A 63 17.48 -1.25 -10.07
CA CYS A 63 16.48 -1.09 -9.01
C CYS A 63 15.36 -0.13 -9.42
N CYS A 64 15.68 1.00 -10.04
CA CYS A 64 14.68 1.94 -10.54
C CYS A 64 13.80 1.30 -11.63
N LEU A 65 14.39 0.51 -12.52
CA LEU A 65 13.64 -0.25 -13.54
C LEU A 65 12.71 -1.28 -12.89
N ALA A 66 13.18 -2.02 -11.88
CA ALA A 66 12.35 -2.96 -11.12
C ALA A 66 11.18 -2.26 -10.41
N GLN A 67 11.41 -1.07 -9.85
CA GLN A 67 10.33 -0.26 -9.27
C GLN A 67 9.30 0.12 -10.32
N GLN A 68 9.71 0.71 -11.44
CA GLN A 68 8.80 1.15 -12.51
C GLN A 68 8.02 -0.04 -13.10
N ALA A 69 8.68 -1.21 -13.22
CA ALA A 69 8.01 -2.45 -13.58
C ALA A 69 6.98 -2.90 -12.52
N SER A 70 7.11 -2.49 -11.27
CA SER A 70 6.17 -2.84 -10.19
C SER A 70 5.00 -1.85 -10.04
N GLU A 71 5.02 -0.73 -10.77
CA GLU A 71 4.03 0.34 -10.64
C GLU A 71 2.76 0.12 -11.49
N LYS A 72 1.75 0.95 -11.22
CA LYS A 72 0.38 0.75 -11.65
C LYS A 72 0.10 1.03 -13.13
N ILE A 73 1.00 1.71 -13.84
CA ILE A 73 0.78 2.17 -15.22
C ILE A 73 1.29 1.12 -16.20
N ASP A 74 0.38 0.55 -16.99
CA ASP A 74 0.64 -0.65 -17.79
C ASP A 74 1.74 -0.49 -18.83
N HIS A 75 1.75 0.61 -19.58
CA HIS A 75 2.77 0.87 -20.60
C HIS A 75 4.15 1.16 -19.98
N PHE A 76 4.22 1.96 -18.91
CA PHE A 76 5.47 2.19 -18.18
C PHE A 76 6.03 0.90 -17.59
N ARG A 77 5.17 0.09 -16.97
CA ARG A 77 5.57 -1.22 -16.45
C ARG A 77 6.15 -2.11 -17.55
N ALA A 78 5.45 -2.20 -18.69
CA ALA A 78 5.91 -3.01 -19.80
C ALA A 78 7.24 -2.53 -20.38
N HIS A 79 7.40 -1.22 -20.52
CA HIS A 79 8.62 -0.61 -21.02
C HIS A 79 9.79 -0.78 -20.04
N ALA A 80 9.56 -0.56 -18.75
CA ALA A 80 10.57 -0.78 -17.70
C ALA A 80 11.02 -2.24 -17.63
N ALA A 81 10.07 -3.19 -17.70
CA ALA A 81 10.38 -4.61 -17.76
C ALA A 81 11.19 -4.96 -19.02
N HIS A 82 10.82 -4.41 -20.18
CA HIS A 82 11.58 -4.57 -21.41
C HIS A 82 13.02 -4.08 -21.26
N VAL A 83 13.22 -2.85 -20.77
CA VAL A 83 14.56 -2.29 -20.55
C VAL A 83 15.36 -3.12 -19.55
N PHE A 84 14.75 -3.54 -18.44
CA PHE A 84 15.38 -4.41 -17.45
C PHE A 84 15.89 -5.70 -18.09
N MET A 85 15.04 -6.39 -18.88
CA MET A 85 15.40 -7.64 -19.54
C MET A 85 16.46 -7.46 -20.62
N THR A 86 16.41 -6.35 -21.35
CA THR A 86 17.42 -6.01 -22.36
C THR A 86 18.78 -5.79 -21.70
N LEU A 87 18.86 -5.04 -20.60
CA LEU A 87 20.12 -4.83 -19.86
C LEU A 87 20.62 -6.12 -19.21
N LEU A 88 19.73 -6.92 -18.62
CA LEU A 88 20.07 -8.21 -18.04
C LEU A 88 20.68 -9.12 -19.10
N HIS A 89 20.02 -9.33 -20.23
CA HIS A 89 20.48 -10.31 -21.20
C HIS A 89 21.43 -9.77 -22.27
N ALA A 90 21.78 -8.49 -22.28
CA ALA A 90 22.75 -7.96 -23.22
C ALA A 90 24.10 -8.68 -23.05
N ALA A 91 24.57 -9.29 -24.13
CA ALA A 91 25.82 -10.05 -24.16
C ALA A 91 26.59 -9.72 -25.45
N GLY A 92 27.90 -9.57 -25.32
CA GLY A 92 28.86 -9.42 -26.42
C GLY A 92 29.73 -10.68 -26.58
N SER A 93 30.79 -10.57 -27.38
CA SER A 93 31.72 -11.68 -27.65
C SER A 93 32.50 -12.17 -26.42
N ALA A 94 32.62 -11.34 -25.38
CA ALA A 94 33.39 -11.64 -24.17
C ALA A 94 32.53 -11.91 -22.92
N GLY A 95 31.20 -12.00 -23.06
CA GLY A 95 30.27 -12.20 -21.94
C GLY A 95 29.21 -11.10 -21.81
N PRO A 96 28.62 -10.90 -20.62
CA PRO A 96 27.60 -9.89 -20.37
C PRO A 96 28.10 -8.47 -20.70
N THR A 97 27.30 -7.69 -21.41
CA THR A 97 27.61 -6.31 -21.79
C THR A 97 27.47 -5.36 -20.60
N VAL A 98 26.48 -5.57 -19.74
CA VAL A 98 26.25 -4.71 -18.57
C VAL A 98 26.93 -5.33 -17.35
N PRO A 99 28.04 -4.76 -16.85
CA PRO A 99 28.73 -5.27 -15.68
C PRO A 99 27.93 -4.98 -14.40
N HIS A 100 28.28 -5.66 -13.31
CA HIS A 100 27.79 -5.37 -11.95
C HIS A 100 26.27 -5.43 -11.73
N VAL A 101 25.50 -6.06 -12.62
CA VAL A 101 24.07 -6.32 -12.36
C VAL A 101 23.93 -7.14 -11.06
N PRO A 102 23.25 -6.62 -10.03
CA PRO A 102 23.16 -7.30 -8.74
C PRO A 102 22.32 -8.57 -8.88
N HIS A 103 22.73 -9.66 -8.23
CA HIS A 103 22.06 -10.97 -8.29
C HIS A 103 21.88 -11.50 -9.74
N ARG A 104 22.83 -11.24 -10.64
CA ARG A 104 22.71 -11.59 -12.06
C ARG A 104 22.37 -13.07 -12.28
N ALA A 105 23.03 -13.99 -11.58
CA ALA A 105 22.80 -15.42 -11.76
C ALA A 105 21.36 -15.81 -11.38
N GLU A 106 20.87 -15.30 -10.26
CA GLU A 106 19.50 -15.51 -9.80
C GLU A 106 18.49 -14.85 -10.76
N LEU A 107 18.76 -13.65 -11.27
CA LEU A 107 17.91 -12.99 -12.25
C LEU A 107 17.82 -13.76 -13.56
N GLU A 108 18.93 -14.29 -14.07
CA GLU A 108 18.93 -15.09 -15.30
C GLU A 108 18.16 -16.41 -15.13
N GLN A 109 18.09 -16.95 -13.91
CA GLN A 109 17.25 -18.10 -13.58
C GLN A 109 15.76 -17.73 -13.44
N LEU A 110 15.44 -16.60 -12.80
CA LEU A 110 14.06 -16.13 -12.62
C LEU A 110 13.44 -15.64 -13.94
N PHE A 111 14.27 -15.06 -14.81
CA PHE A 111 13.86 -14.51 -16.10
C PHE A 111 14.73 -15.08 -17.22
N PRO A 112 14.53 -16.35 -17.63
CA PRO A 112 15.21 -16.87 -18.81
C PRO A 112 14.83 -16.05 -20.05
N ARG A 113 15.81 -15.74 -20.92
CA ARG A 113 15.59 -14.89 -22.11
C ARG A 113 14.40 -15.33 -22.97
N SER A 114 14.21 -16.64 -23.16
CA SER A 114 13.10 -17.20 -23.95
C SER A 114 11.74 -17.00 -23.28
N GLU A 115 11.66 -17.13 -21.96
CA GLU A 115 10.41 -16.93 -21.21
C GLU A 115 10.07 -15.44 -21.11
N ALA A 116 11.03 -14.59 -20.77
CA ALA A 116 10.83 -13.16 -20.60
C ALA A 116 10.32 -12.47 -21.87
N ALA A 117 10.72 -12.95 -23.05
CA ALA A 117 10.24 -12.47 -24.35
C ALA A 117 8.79 -12.87 -24.66
N SER A 118 8.29 -13.95 -24.03
CA SER A 118 6.93 -14.46 -24.25
C SER A 118 5.88 -13.83 -23.32
N VAL A 119 6.32 -13.16 -22.25
CA VAL A 119 5.43 -12.55 -21.25
C VAL A 119 4.81 -11.27 -21.80
N ASN A 120 3.48 -11.15 -21.70
CA ASN A 120 2.82 -9.88 -21.94
C ASN A 120 2.93 -8.96 -20.71
N TRP A 121 3.97 -8.14 -20.67
CA TRP A 121 4.24 -7.23 -19.55
C TRP A 121 3.22 -6.10 -19.37
N THR A 122 2.40 -5.81 -20.39
CA THR A 122 1.29 -4.86 -20.23
C THR A 122 0.16 -5.47 -19.40
N ALA A 123 -0.05 -6.80 -19.47
CA ALA A 123 -1.09 -7.49 -18.72
C ALA A 123 -0.69 -7.70 -17.25
N PRO A 124 -1.40 -7.10 -16.27
CA PRO A 124 -1.09 -7.27 -14.84
C PRO A 124 -1.02 -8.75 -14.41
N SER A 125 -1.90 -9.59 -14.96
CA SER A 125 -2.00 -11.02 -14.65
C SER A 125 -0.77 -11.83 -15.02
N GLN A 126 0.03 -11.38 -15.98
CA GLN A 126 1.27 -12.04 -16.39
C GLN A 126 2.50 -11.34 -15.80
N ALA A 127 2.47 -10.02 -15.68
CA ALA A 127 3.60 -9.23 -15.20
C ALA A 127 3.85 -9.42 -13.70
N PHE A 128 2.84 -9.22 -12.84
CA PHE A 128 3.03 -9.20 -11.39
C PHE A 128 3.57 -10.51 -10.81
N PRO A 129 3.12 -11.72 -11.24
CA PRO A 129 3.68 -12.98 -10.74
C PRO A 129 5.17 -13.15 -11.01
N ARG A 130 5.71 -12.45 -12.02
CA ARG A 130 7.13 -12.46 -12.38
C ARG A 130 7.88 -11.37 -11.60
N ILE A 131 7.32 -10.16 -11.53
CA ILE A 131 7.93 -9.03 -10.81
C ILE A 131 8.06 -9.31 -9.30
N THR A 132 7.05 -9.90 -8.66
CA THR A 132 7.10 -10.16 -7.21
C THR A 132 8.16 -11.19 -6.82
N GLN A 133 8.73 -11.94 -7.77
CA GLN A 133 9.88 -12.83 -7.50
C GLN A 133 11.13 -12.03 -7.09
N LEU A 134 11.25 -10.77 -7.55
CA LEU A 134 12.33 -9.87 -7.17
C LEU A 134 12.32 -9.50 -5.67
N LEU A 135 11.19 -9.67 -4.97
CA LEU A 135 11.12 -9.49 -3.52
C LEU A 135 12.04 -10.45 -2.75
N GLY A 136 12.37 -11.60 -3.36
CA GLY A 136 13.35 -12.54 -2.81
C GLY A 136 14.79 -12.03 -2.85
N LEU A 137 15.09 -11.00 -3.65
CA LEU A 137 16.42 -10.46 -3.85
C LEU A 137 16.61 -9.16 -3.03
N PRO A 138 17.51 -9.14 -2.02
CA PRO A 138 17.66 -7.99 -1.12
C PRO A 138 17.93 -6.65 -1.83
N ALA A 139 18.72 -6.64 -2.91
CA ALA A 139 19.04 -5.41 -3.65
C ALA A 139 17.79 -4.73 -4.23
N TYR A 140 16.78 -5.52 -4.62
CA TYR A 140 15.59 -5.04 -5.34
C TYR A 140 14.38 -4.81 -4.43
N ARG A 141 14.33 -5.50 -3.28
CA ARG A 141 13.14 -5.58 -2.42
C ARG A 141 12.53 -4.23 -2.08
N TYR A 142 13.34 -3.26 -1.66
CA TYR A 142 12.86 -1.91 -1.30
C TYR A 142 12.11 -1.24 -2.46
N HIS A 143 12.73 -1.22 -3.63
CA HIS A 143 12.23 -0.56 -4.83
C HIS A 143 10.98 -1.27 -5.39
N VAL A 144 10.96 -2.60 -5.33
CA VAL A 144 9.79 -3.40 -5.73
C VAL A 144 8.62 -3.16 -4.76
N LEU A 145 8.85 -3.14 -3.45
CA LEU A 145 7.80 -2.82 -2.46
C LEU A 145 7.25 -1.42 -2.64
N LEU A 146 8.10 -0.43 -2.92
CA LEU A 146 7.68 0.93 -3.20
C LEU A 146 6.76 1.00 -4.44
N GLY A 147 7.11 0.30 -5.53
CA GLY A 147 6.25 0.22 -6.71
C GLY A 147 4.96 -0.56 -6.47
N LEU A 148 5.03 -1.67 -5.72
CA LEU A 148 3.85 -2.46 -5.35
C LEU A 148 2.88 -1.69 -4.47
N ALA A 149 3.35 -0.81 -3.58
CA ALA A 149 2.49 0.00 -2.71
C ALA A 149 1.46 0.80 -3.53
N VAL A 150 1.88 1.43 -4.63
CA VAL A 150 0.99 2.22 -5.50
C VAL A 150 0.13 1.36 -6.44
N SER A 151 0.49 0.10 -6.65
CA SER A 151 -0.27 -0.88 -7.44
C SER A 151 -1.34 -1.57 -6.61
N VAL A 152 -0.97 -2.16 -5.48
CA VAL A 152 -1.85 -2.87 -4.53
C VAL A 152 -2.81 -1.91 -3.83
N GLY A 153 -2.32 -0.75 -3.42
CA GLY A 153 -3.12 0.33 -2.83
C GLY A 153 -3.78 1.27 -3.85
N GLY A 154 -3.73 0.91 -5.13
CA GLY A 154 -4.22 1.71 -6.25
C GLY A 154 -5.75 1.76 -6.37
N LEU A 155 -6.22 2.25 -7.52
CA LEU A 155 -7.65 2.37 -7.84
C LEU A 155 -8.07 1.45 -9.00
N THR A 156 -7.14 1.06 -9.87
CA THR A 156 -7.42 0.23 -11.05
C THR A 156 -7.65 -1.22 -10.62
N GLU A 157 -8.89 -1.70 -10.73
CA GLU A 157 -9.32 -3.01 -10.23
C GLU A 157 -8.43 -4.17 -10.68
N SER A 158 -8.17 -4.29 -11.99
CA SER A 158 -7.34 -5.37 -12.54
C SER A 158 -5.90 -5.34 -11.99
N THR A 159 -5.29 -4.15 -11.93
CA THR A 159 -3.94 -3.95 -11.38
C THR A 159 -3.89 -4.29 -9.90
N VAL A 160 -4.86 -3.79 -9.11
CA VAL A 160 -4.97 -4.10 -7.68
C VAL A 160 -5.13 -5.60 -7.47
N ARG A 161 -6.05 -6.25 -8.18
CA ARG A 161 -6.32 -7.68 -8.05
C ARG A 161 -5.07 -8.53 -8.29
N HIS A 162 -4.39 -8.31 -9.42
CA HIS A 162 -3.25 -9.16 -9.81
C HIS A 162 -1.97 -8.85 -9.04
N SER A 163 -1.73 -7.58 -8.69
CA SER A 163 -0.61 -7.22 -7.80
C SER A 163 -0.80 -7.79 -6.39
N THR A 164 -2.01 -7.71 -5.83
CA THR A 164 -2.35 -8.27 -4.53
C THR A 164 -2.18 -9.79 -4.49
N GLN A 165 -2.75 -10.51 -5.46
CA GLN A 165 -2.58 -11.97 -5.57
C GLN A 165 -1.11 -12.37 -5.65
N SER A 166 -0.31 -11.66 -6.45
CA SER A 166 1.11 -11.97 -6.64
C SER A 166 1.95 -11.67 -5.41
N LEU A 167 1.62 -10.58 -4.69
CA LEU A 167 2.24 -10.24 -3.41
C LEU A 167 1.93 -11.32 -2.36
N PHE A 168 0.66 -11.72 -2.23
CA PHE A 168 0.27 -12.73 -1.25
C PHE A 168 0.83 -14.12 -1.57
N ALA A 169 0.95 -14.46 -2.86
CA ALA A 169 1.65 -15.68 -3.26
C ALA A 169 3.12 -15.66 -2.81
N HIS A 170 3.82 -14.52 -2.94
CA HIS A 170 5.17 -14.34 -2.41
C HIS A 170 5.20 -14.45 -0.88
N MET A 171 4.31 -13.73 -0.17
CA MET A 171 4.21 -13.76 1.29
C MET A 171 3.99 -15.18 1.81
N LYS A 172 3.09 -15.95 1.19
CA LYS A 172 2.85 -17.35 1.56
C LYS A 172 4.10 -18.22 1.43
N GLY A 173 5.00 -17.89 0.49
CA GLY A 173 6.28 -18.58 0.32
C GLY A 173 7.27 -18.32 1.46
N ILE A 174 7.21 -17.15 2.09
CA ILE A 174 8.13 -16.75 3.18
C ILE A 174 7.49 -16.77 4.57
N GLN A 175 6.16 -16.95 4.67
CA GLN A 175 5.42 -16.78 5.91
C GLN A 175 5.88 -17.70 7.05
N ASN A 176 6.48 -18.85 6.74
CA ASN A 176 6.98 -19.83 7.71
C ASN A 176 8.50 -19.73 7.95
N ASP A 177 9.16 -18.77 7.31
CA ASP A 177 10.58 -18.46 7.48
C ASP A 177 10.71 -17.14 8.25
N PRO A 178 10.97 -17.18 9.56
CA PRO A 178 11.04 -15.99 10.39
C PRO A 178 12.06 -14.97 9.89
N GLN A 179 13.23 -15.42 9.41
CA GLN A 179 14.29 -14.52 8.96
C GLN A 179 13.90 -13.83 7.64
N ALA A 180 13.31 -14.56 6.70
CA ALA A 180 12.82 -13.98 5.46
C ALA A 180 11.67 -12.99 5.72
N LEU A 181 10.75 -13.33 6.61
CA LEU A 181 9.62 -12.47 6.99
C LEU A 181 10.08 -11.21 7.75
N GLU A 182 11.05 -11.32 8.65
CA GLU A 182 11.70 -10.18 9.32
C GLU A 182 12.40 -9.26 8.30
N SER A 183 13.16 -9.84 7.37
CA SER A 183 13.84 -9.07 6.32
C SER A 183 12.84 -8.33 5.43
N PHE A 184 11.76 -9.00 5.03
CA PHE A 184 10.68 -8.42 4.24
C PHE A 184 9.98 -7.28 5.00
N SER A 185 9.54 -7.56 6.22
CA SER A 185 8.78 -6.62 7.04
C SER A 185 9.61 -5.40 7.46
N GLY A 186 10.90 -5.58 7.73
CA GLY A 186 11.85 -4.49 7.95
C GLY A 186 11.98 -3.57 6.73
N THR A 187 12.06 -4.13 5.51
CA THR A 187 12.09 -3.32 4.29
C THR A 187 10.75 -2.61 4.06
N LEU A 188 9.62 -3.26 4.34
CA LEU A 188 8.29 -2.64 4.24
C LEU A 188 8.15 -1.44 5.19
N LEU A 189 8.63 -1.55 6.43
CA LEU A 189 8.66 -0.46 7.38
C LEU A 189 9.57 0.67 6.92
N GLN A 190 10.73 0.35 6.34
CA GLN A 190 11.63 1.34 5.76
C GLN A 190 10.96 2.13 4.63
N VAL A 191 10.25 1.45 3.71
CA VAL A 191 9.47 2.11 2.65
C VAL A 191 8.44 3.08 3.24
N PHE A 192 7.77 2.70 4.33
CA PHE A 192 6.82 3.58 4.99
C PHE A 192 7.51 4.78 5.65
N GLU A 193 8.59 4.55 6.39
CA GLU A 193 9.36 5.60 7.06
C GLU A 193 9.92 6.64 6.08
N ASP A 194 10.54 6.18 4.99
CA ASP A 194 11.13 7.05 3.96
C ASP A 194 10.08 7.86 3.17
N ASN A 195 8.80 7.45 3.22
CA ASN A 195 7.68 8.08 2.51
C ASN A 195 6.62 8.67 3.44
N LEU A 196 6.95 8.92 4.72
CA LEU A 196 6.06 9.61 5.64
C LEU A 196 5.61 10.97 5.06
N LEU A 197 4.31 11.25 5.18
CA LEU A 197 3.64 12.45 4.70
C LEU A 197 3.68 12.65 3.17
N ASN A 198 4.18 11.68 2.40
CA ASN A 198 4.05 11.63 0.96
C ASN A 198 2.81 10.83 0.58
N ASP A 199 1.66 11.49 0.53
CA ASP A 199 0.34 10.87 0.36
C ASP A 199 0.21 10.05 -0.94
N ARG A 200 1.05 10.34 -1.94
CA ARG A 200 1.11 9.56 -3.19
C ARG A 200 1.58 8.11 -2.97
N VAL A 201 2.32 7.87 -1.89
CA VAL A 201 2.88 6.56 -1.52
C VAL A 201 2.27 6.09 -0.20
N SER A 202 2.22 6.93 0.84
CA SER A 202 1.79 6.51 2.18
C SER A 202 0.34 6.04 2.22
N VAL A 203 -0.58 6.70 1.51
CA VAL A 203 -2.00 6.30 1.49
C VAL A 203 -2.21 4.94 0.78
N PRO A 204 -1.67 4.71 -0.44
CA PRO A 204 -1.67 3.38 -1.04
C PRO A 204 -0.97 2.32 -0.18
N LEU A 205 0.15 2.67 0.46
CA LEU A 205 0.87 1.75 1.34
C LEU A 205 0.03 1.31 2.54
N LEU A 206 -0.72 2.24 3.17
CA LEU A 206 -1.68 1.90 4.23
C LEU A 206 -2.76 0.93 3.75
N LYS A 207 -3.28 1.11 2.52
CA LYS A 207 -4.25 0.16 1.93
C LYS A 207 -3.62 -1.21 1.64
N MET A 208 -2.36 -1.24 1.24
CA MET A 208 -1.63 -2.50 1.08
C MET A 208 -1.43 -3.18 2.43
N LEU A 209 -1.00 -2.46 3.47
CA LEU A 209 -0.82 -2.96 4.83
C LEU A 209 -2.12 -3.53 5.40
N ASP A 210 -3.25 -2.83 5.24
CA ASP A 210 -4.58 -3.30 5.62
C ASP A 210 -4.90 -4.67 5.00
N GLN A 211 -4.74 -4.79 3.68
CA GLN A 211 -4.95 -6.05 2.97
C GLN A 211 -4.00 -7.16 3.46
N MET A 212 -2.73 -6.86 3.71
CA MET A 212 -1.76 -7.83 4.22
C MET A 212 -2.12 -8.32 5.63
N LEU A 213 -2.53 -7.41 6.52
CA LEU A 213 -2.98 -7.74 7.87
C LEU A 213 -4.23 -8.61 7.85
N ALA A 214 -5.20 -8.28 7.00
CA ALA A 214 -6.45 -9.02 6.86
C ALA A 214 -6.27 -10.44 6.27
N ASN A 215 -5.18 -10.67 5.54
CA ASN A 215 -4.87 -11.98 4.92
C ASN A 215 -3.82 -12.79 5.70
N GLY A 216 -3.56 -12.42 6.95
CA GLY A 216 -2.67 -13.18 7.84
C GLY A 216 -1.21 -13.23 7.41
N CYS A 217 -0.75 -12.25 6.61
CA CYS A 217 0.64 -12.22 6.13
C CYS A 217 1.68 -12.08 7.26
N PHE A 218 1.23 -11.70 8.46
CA PHE A 218 2.06 -11.44 9.63
C PHE A 218 1.65 -12.28 10.85
N ASP A 219 0.93 -13.39 10.65
CA ASP A 219 0.38 -14.21 11.74
C ASP A 219 1.44 -14.72 12.72
N ILE A 220 2.66 -15.01 12.24
CA ILE A 220 3.78 -15.41 13.11
C ILE A 220 4.06 -14.36 14.20
N PHE A 221 3.88 -13.08 13.90
CA PHE A 221 4.13 -12.00 14.86
C PHE A 221 3.06 -11.92 15.96
N THR A 222 1.98 -12.70 15.87
CA THR A 222 0.97 -12.80 16.95
C THR A 222 1.43 -13.65 18.14
N ALA A 223 2.49 -14.46 17.96
CA ALA A 223 3.01 -15.33 19.01
C ALA A 223 3.86 -14.59 20.07
N GLU A 224 4.32 -13.36 19.77
CA GLU A 224 5.15 -12.55 20.64
C GLU A 224 4.42 -11.26 21.04
N GLU A 225 4.43 -10.94 22.34
CA GLU A 225 3.93 -9.65 22.82
C GLU A 225 4.86 -8.52 22.37
N ASP A 226 4.28 -7.43 21.86
CA ASP A 226 5.03 -6.22 21.50
C ASP A 226 6.15 -6.47 20.46
N HIS A 227 5.92 -7.39 19.53
CA HIS A 227 6.87 -7.70 18.44
C HIS A 227 7.37 -6.40 17.76
N PRO A 228 8.69 -6.25 17.50
CA PRO A 228 9.29 -4.99 17.03
C PRO A 228 8.64 -4.41 15.76
N PHE A 229 8.25 -5.27 14.82
CA PHE A 229 7.51 -4.84 13.62
C PHE A 229 6.21 -4.10 13.97
N CYS A 230 5.42 -4.67 14.90
CA CYS A 230 4.12 -4.13 15.28
C CYS A 230 4.28 -2.81 16.05
N VAL A 231 5.31 -2.70 16.89
CA VAL A 231 5.65 -1.46 17.61
C VAL A 231 6.00 -0.36 16.61
N LYS A 232 6.92 -0.63 15.68
CA LYS A 232 7.36 0.36 14.68
C LYS A 232 6.24 0.73 13.71
N LEU A 233 5.42 -0.22 13.26
CA LEU A 233 4.27 0.05 12.40
C LEU A 233 3.28 1.02 13.09
N LEU A 234 2.99 0.80 14.37
CA LEU A 234 2.11 1.68 15.14
C LEU A 234 2.68 3.11 15.24
N GLU A 235 3.99 3.23 15.45
CA GLU A 235 4.66 4.54 15.50
C GLU A 235 4.54 5.28 14.16
N LEU A 236 4.78 4.60 13.04
CA LEU A 236 4.67 5.18 11.70
C LEU A 236 3.23 5.58 11.38
N CYS A 237 2.23 4.73 11.65
CA CYS A 237 0.82 5.08 11.46
C CYS A 237 0.40 6.30 12.31
N LYS A 238 0.89 6.41 13.55
CA LYS A 238 0.64 7.58 14.41
C LYS A 238 1.31 8.84 13.86
N ALA A 239 2.55 8.73 13.36
CA ALA A 239 3.25 9.85 12.75
C ALA A 239 2.49 10.35 11.49
N GLU A 240 2.08 9.41 10.63
CA GLU A 240 1.37 9.67 9.38
C GLU A 240 0.00 10.33 9.58
N THR A 241 -0.71 9.95 10.65
CA THR A 241 -2.05 10.48 10.98
C THR A 241 -2.04 11.70 11.88
N SER A 242 -0.90 12.06 12.46
CA SER A 242 -0.79 13.13 13.45
C SER A 242 -1.31 14.46 12.89
N LYS A 243 -2.41 14.96 13.46
CA LYS A 243 -3.09 16.21 13.05
C LYS A 243 -3.55 16.22 11.58
N SER A 244 -3.62 15.07 10.92
CA SER A 244 -4.09 14.98 9.55
C SER A 244 -5.56 15.39 9.45
N LYS A 245 -5.90 16.09 8.37
CA LYS A 245 -7.28 16.38 7.97
C LYS A 245 -7.66 15.63 6.68
N ASP A 246 -6.76 14.84 6.12
CA ASP A 246 -7.04 14.04 4.94
C ASP A 246 -7.93 12.85 5.33
N VAL A 247 -9.16 12.86 4.83
CA VAL A 247 -10.16 11.84 5.15
C VAL A 247 -9.76 10.46 4.64
N GLN A 248 -9.14 10.37 3.46
CA GLN A 248 -8.75 9.09 2.87
C GLN A 248 -7.58 8.48 3.65
N LYS A 249 -6.58 9.29 3.98
CA LYS A 249 -5.45 8.87 4.82
C LYS A 249 -5.93 8.36 6.18
N LEU A 250 -6.82 9.10 6.84
CA LEU A 250 -7.38 8.71 8.13
C LEU A 250 -8.16 7.39 8.02
N ARG A 251 -8.99 7.21 6.99
CA ARG A 251 -9.74 5.97 6.76
C ARG A 251 -8.81 4.77 6.52
N SER A 252 -7.80 4.92 5.67
CA SER A 252 -6.81 3.86 5.44
C SER A 252 -6.03 3.53 6.72
N SER A 253 -5.73 4.52 7.55
CA SER A 253 -5.05 4.28 8.83
C SER A 253 -5.93 3.60 9.87
N ILE A 254 -7.23 3.92 9.92
CA ILE A 254 -8.19 3.20 10.78
C ILE A 254 -8.20 1.71 10.44
N ALA A 255 -8.23 1.38 9.14
CA ALA A 255 -8.23 -0.01 8.69
C ALA A 255 -6.96 -0.75 9.16
N VAL A 256 -5.78 -0.12 8.99
CA VAL A 256 -4.52 -0.67 9.53
C VAL A 256 -4.58 -0.82 11.05
N PHE A 257 -5.05 0.19 11.81
CA PHE A 257 -5.20 0.07 13.25
C PHE A 257 -6.13 -1.09 13.65
N CYS A 258 -7.26 -1.27 12.96
CA CYS A 258 -8.15 -2.41 13.19
C CYS A 258 -7.42 -3.74 12.92
N GLY A 259 -6.70 -3.85 11.81
CA GLY A 259 -5.89 -5.04 11.48
C GLY A 259 -4.78 -5.31 12.51
N MET A 260 -4.21 -4.29 13.13
CA MET A 260 -3.18 -4.42 14.16
C MET A 260 -3.70 -4.87 15.52
N ALA A 261 -5.01 -4.83 15.78
CA ALA A 261 -5.57 -5.22 17.06
C ALA A 261 -5.34 -6.71 17.41
N GLN A 262 -5.08 -7.55 16.39
CA GLN A 262 -4.74 -8.95 16.57
C GLN A 262 -3.45 -9.17 17.38
N PHE A 263 -2.45 -8.30 17.25
CA PHE A 263 -1.16 -8.46 17.93
C PHE A 263 -1.28 -8.24 19.45
N PRO A 264 -0.74 -9.13 20.29
CA PRO A 264 -0.89 -9.03 21.75
C PRO A 264 0.05 -7.98 22.38
N GLY A 265 -0.07 -7.79 23.70
CA GLY A 265 0.80 -6.90 24.48
C GLY A 265 0.37 -5.42 24.52
N GLY A 266 1.35 -4.54 24.73
CA GLY A 266 1.18 -3.10 24.77
C GLY A 266 0.75 -2.47 23.45
N VAL A 267 1.13 -3.04 22.30
CA VAL A 267 0.70 -2.61 20.97
C VAL A 267 -0.82 -2.62 20.87
N ARG A 268 -1.50 -3.72 21.25
CA ARG A 268 -2.96 -3.82 21.26
C ARG A 268 -3.62 -2.67 22.00
N ARG A 269 -3.18 -2.43 23.24
CA ARG A 269 -3.73 -1.38 24.11
C ARG A 269 -3.56 0.00 23.49
N LYS A 270 -2.38 0.27 22.89
CA LYS A 270 -2.10 1.55 22.23
C LYS A 270 -2.89 1.73 20.93
N VAL A 271 -3.10 0.65 20.17
CA VAL A 271 -3.93 0.63 18.95
C VAL A 271 -5.38 0.93 19.29
N LEU A 272 -5.95 0.22 20.26
CA LEU A 272 -7.31 0.48 20.75
C LEU A 272 -7.45 1.93 21.21
N LEU A 273 -6.48 2.45 21.96
CA LEU A 273 -6.46 3.85 22.35
C LEU A 273 -6.46 4.81 21.14
N GLN A 274 -5.70 4.53 20.08
CA GLN A 274 -5.74 5.35 18.85
C GLN A 274 -7.12 5.33 18.20
N LEU A 275 -7.75 4.16 18.10
CA LEU A 275 -9.11 4.02 17.56
C LEU A 275 -10.12 4.82 18.40
N LEU A 276 -10.04 4.75 19.73
CA LEU A 276 -10.89 5.54 20.63
C LEU A 276 -10.63 7.06 20.54
N LEU A 277 -9.43 7.49 20.17
CA LEU A 277 -9.18 8.90 19.85
C LEU A 277 -9.88 9.31 18.56
N LEU A 278 -9.87 8.45 17.54
CA LEU A 278 -10.51 8.69 16.24
C LEU A 278 -12.05 8.67 16.32
N LEU A 279 -12.64 7.94 17.26
CA LEU A 279 -14.06 8.06 17.62
C LEU A 279 -14.46 9.44 18.11
N CYS A 280 -13.50 10.29 18.51
CA CYS A 280 -13.73 11.69 18.89
C CYS A 280 -13.11 12.68 17.91
N HIS A 281 -12.80 12.26 16.67
CA HIS A 281 -12.23 13.14 15.65
C HIS A 281 -13.20 14.28 15.29
N PRO A 282 -12.72 15.51 14.98
CA PRO A 282 -13.59 16.64 14.62
C PRO A 282 -14.57 16.35 13.47
N PHE A 283 -14.16 15.51 12.52
CA PHE A 283 -14.98 15.17 11.36
C PHE A 283 -15.91 13.99 11.65
N PRO A 284 -17.26 14.17 11.60
CA PRO A 284 -18.23 13.12 11.86
C PRO A 284 -18.04 11.87 11.01
N VAL A 285 -17.63 12.05 9.75
CA VAL A 285 -17.36 10.94 8.83
C VAL A 285 -16.28 9.99 9.33
N ILE A 286 -15.24 10.52 9.99
CA ILE A 286 -14.16 9.71 10.56
C ILE A 286 -14.66 8.96 11.79
N ARG A 287 -15.47 9.60 12.64
CA ARG A 287 -16.06 8.97 13.82
C ARG A 287 -16.94 7.78 13.45
N LYS A 288 -17.85 7.98 12.47
CA LYS A 288 -18.72 6.91 11.93
C LYS A 288 -17.90 5.77 11.33
N THR A 289 -16.94 6.06 10.46
CA THR A 289 -16.08 5.01 9.88
C THR A 289 -15.30 4.25 10.94
N THR A 290 -14.76 4.94 11.94
CA THR A 290 -14.04 4.30 13.05
C THR A 290 -14.96 3.36 13.82
N ALA A 291 -16.17 3.80 14.18
CA ALA A 291 -17.12 2.96 14.90
C ALA A 291 -17.49 1.68 14.13
N SER A 292 -17.82 1.82 12.85
CA SER A 292 -18.15 0.66 11.99
C SER A 292 -16.98 -0.31 11.86
N GLN A 293 -15.76 0.17 11.59
CA GLN A 293 -14.60 -0.70 11.43
C GLN A 293 -14.15 -1.35 12.74
N VAL A 294 -14.28 -0.65 13.87
CA VAL A 294 -14.00 -1.25 15.19
C VAL A 294 -15.02 -2.34 15.51
N TYR A 295 -16.29 -2.13 15.17
CA TYR A 295 -17.32 -3.16 15.31
C TYR A 295 -16.99 -4.40 14.48
N GLU A 296 -16.64 -4.22 13.20
CA GLU A 296 -16.22 -5.32 12.31
C GLU A 296 -14.96 -6.03 12.84
N MET A 297 -13.96 -5.28 13.28
CA MET A 297 -12.73 -5.81 13.89
C MET A 297 -13.03 -6.71 15.08
N LEU A 298 -13.99 -6.34 15.95
CA LEU A 298 -14.37 -7.14 17.12
C LEU A 298 -15.13 -8.41 16.74
N LEU A 299 -15.85 -8.41 15.61
CA LEU A 299 -16.44 -9.64 15.06
C LEU A 299 -15.36 -10.60 14.55
N THR A 300 -14.33 -10.08 13.87
CA THR A 300 -13.23 -10.89 13.34
C THR A 300 -12.30 -11.40 14.42
N TYR A 301 -11.94 -10.54 15.38
CA TYR A 301 -10.96 -10.81 16.44
C TYR A 301 -11.63 -10.78 17.82
N SER A 302 -12.62 -11.64 18.05
CA SER A 302 -13.39 -11.68 19.30
C SER A 302 -12.53 -11.86 20.57
N GLY A 303 -11.35 -12.49 20.45
CA GLY A 303 -10.38 -12.64 21.54
C GLY A 303 -9.61 -11.37 21.92
N VAL A 304 -9.85 -10.24 21.25
CA VAL A 304 -9.25 -8.93 21.60
C VAL A 304 -9.85 -8.34 22.88
N VAL A 305 -11.11 -8.67 23.17
CA VAL A 305 -11.90 -8.11 24.28
C VAL A 305 -12.43 -9.25 25.16
N GLY A 306 -12.61 -8.99 26.46
CA GLY A 306 -13.21 -9.96 27.37
C GLY A 306 -14.63 -10.32 26.95
N ALA A 307 -14.97 -11.61 26.98
CA ALA A 307 -16.30 -12.10 26.57
C ALA A 307 -17.44 -11.53 27.43
N ASP A 308 -17.14 -11.11 28.66
CA ASP A 308 -18.05 -10.48 29.61
C ASP A 308 -18.46 -9.05 29.23
N VAL A 309 -17.61 -8.33 28.49
CA VAL A 309 -17.86 -6.93 28.09
C VAL A 309 -18.07 -6.76 26.58
N LEU A 310 -17.85 -7.81 25.78
CA LEU A 310 -17.93 -7.74 24.31
C LEU A 310 -19.30 -7.25 23.83
N ASP A 311 -20.41 -7.82 24.32
CA ASP A 311 -21.77 -7.43 23.93
C ASP A 311 -22.05 -5.96 24.26
N GLU A 312 -21.57 -5.48 25.41
CA GLU A 312 -21.74 -4.08 25.81
C GLU A 312 -20.92 -3.14 24.92
N VAL A 313 -19.68 -3.49 24.61
CA VAL A 313 -18.82 -2.71 23.70
C VAL A 313 -19.48 -2.62 22.32
N MET A 314 -19.99 -3.73 21.80
CA MET A 314 -20.65 -3.81 20.50
C MET A 314 -21.92 -2.96 20.47
N ALA A 315 -22.75 -3.02 21.52
CA ALA A 315 -23.94 -2.17 21.65
C ALA A 315 -23.60 -0.68 21.70
N VAL A 316 -22.55 -0.28 22.44
CA VAL A 316 -22.12 1.12 22.48
C VAL A 316 -21.65 1.59 21.09
N LEU A 317 -20.94 0.74 20.34
CA LEU A 317 -20.48 1.07 18.99
C LEU A 317 -21.65 1.21 17.99
N SER A 318 -22.66 0.34 18.06
CA SER A 318 -23.80 0.35 17.13
C SER A 318 -24.85 1.41 17.47
N ASP A 319 -25.17 1.59 18.75
CA ASP A 319 -26.34 2.37 19.18
C ASP A 319 -26.01 3.87 19.34
N THR A 320 -24.73 4.21 19.42
CA THR A 320 -24.28 5.59 19.55
C THR A 320 -24.35 6.30 18.19
N ALA A 321 -25.05 7.44 18.13
CA ALA A 321 -24.98 8.33 16.98
C ALA A 321 -23.65 9.10 16.95
N TRP A 322 -22.67 8.56 16.21
CA TRP A 322 -21.30 9.10 16.16
C TRP A 322 -21.15 10.46 15.46
N ASP A 323 -22.20 11.04 14.90
CA ASP A 323 -22.24 12.40 14.38
C ASP A 323 -22.72 13.45 15.37
N LEU A 324 -23.11 13.06 16.59
CA LEU A 324 -23.45 13.98 17.67
C LEU A 324 -22.30 14.92 18.04
N GLU A 325 -22.63 15.93 18.86
CA GLU A 325 -21.66 16.86 19.42
C GLU A 325 -20.54 16.13 20.18
N LEU A 326 -19.30 16.62 20.03
CA LEU A 326 -18.11 15.97 20.60
C LEU A 326 -18.18 15.77 22.11
N LEU A 327 -18.89 16.63 22.84
CA LEU A 327 -19.06 16.48 24.29
C LEU A 327 -19.87 15.22 24.64
N LEU A 328 -20.93 14.92 23.88
CA LEU A 328 -21.73 13.72 24.06
C LEU A 328 -20.94 12.47 23.65
N VAL A 329 -20.29 12.52 22.48
CA VAL A 329 -19.47 11.43 21.95
C VAL A 329 -18.33 11.04 22.92
N ARG A 330 -17.72 12.02 23.60
CA ARG A 330 -16.68 11.77 24.62
C ARG A 330 -17.18 10.92 25.80
N GLY A 331 -18.44 11.06 26.18
CA GLY A 331 -19.06 10.23 27.21
C GLY A 331 -19.07 8.75 26.81
N HIS A 332 -19.60 8.46 25.62
CA HIS A 332 -19.61 7.09 25.06
C HIS A 332 -18.20 6.52 24.86
N ARG A 333 -17.27 7.32 24.34
CA ARG A 333 -15.87 6.95 24.20
C ARG A 333 -15.23 6.60 25.56
N ASN A 334 -15.47 7.39 26.60
CA ASN A 334 -14.91 7.11 27.92
C ASN A 334 -15.46 5.80 28.51
N ARG A 335 -16.74 5.48 28.28
CA ARG A 335 -17.30 4.16 28.62
C ARG A 335 -16.58 3.04 27.88
N LEU A 336 -16.32 3.19 26.57
CA LEU A 336 -15.51 2.23 25.81
C LEU A 336 -14.08 2.10 26.37
N CYS A 337 -13.45 3.19 26.81
CA CYS A 337 -12.13 3.13 27.46
C CYS A 337 -12.16 2.24 28.71
N ASP A 338 -13.19 2.41 29.55
CA ASP A 338 -13.34 1.63 30.79
C ASP A 338 -13.55 0.14 30.48
N LEU A 339 -14.44 -0.18 29.54
CA LEU A 339 -14.74 -1.56 29.14
C LEU A 339 -13.52 -2.25 28.52
N LEU A 340 -12.71 -1.52 27.76
CA LEU A 340 -11.51 -2.04 27.09
C LEU A 340 -10.24 -1.98 27.95
N GLY A 341 -10.33 -1.47 29.19
CA GLY A 341 -9.18 -1.34 30.09
C GLY A 341 -8.07 -0.42 29.56
N VAL A 342 -8.41 0.59 28.74
CA VAL A 342 -7.45 1.56 28.19
C VAL A 342 -7.61 2.93 28.86
N PRO A 343 -6.54 3.72 29.01
CA PRO A 343 -6.61 4.98 29.72
C PRO A 343 -7.52 5.98 29.00
N ARG A 344 -8.39 6.67 29.75
CA ARG A 344 -9.22 7.74 29.21
C ARG A 344 -8.34 8.90 28.72
N PRO A 345 -8.47 9.33 27.45
CA PRO A 345 -7.72 10.49 26.97
C PRO A 345 -8.09 11.76 27.72
N GLN A 346 -7.08 12.40 28.32
CA GLN A 346 -7.21 13.68 29.01
C GLN A 346 -6.99 14.84 28.04
N LEU A 347 -7.74 15.93 28.24
CA LEU A 347 -7.49 17.18 27.53
C LEU A 347 -6.19 17.79 28.06
N VAL A 348 -5.17 17.90 27.21
CA VAL A 348 -3.99 18.71 27.54
C VAL A 348 -4.43 20.18 27.46
N PRO A 349 -4.37 20.96 28.56
CA PRO A 349 -4.66 22.38 28.51
C PRO A 349 -3.74 23.05 27.50
N LYS A 350 -4.30 23.83 26.58
CA LYS A 350 -3.49 24.66 25.68
C LYS A 350 -2.73 25.66 26.55
N PRO A 351 -1.38 25.76 26.50
CA PRO A 351 -0.68 26.79 27.24
C PRO A 351 -1.24 28.15 26.81
N ALA A 352 -1.63 28.96 27.79
CA ALA A 352 -2.13 30.30 27.54
C ALA A 352 -1.07 31.06 26.73
N VAL A 353 -1.44 31.53 25.54
CA VAL A 353 -0.61 32.45 24.77
C VAL A 353 -0.48 33.70 25.64
N ARG A 354 0.73 33.95 26.16
CA ARG A 354 1.06 35.19 26.87
C ARG A 354 1.35 36.29 25.88
#